data_AF-A0AAD7XQT6-F1
#
_entry.id   AF-A0AAD7XQT6-F1
#
_cell.length_a   1.000
_cell.length_b   1.000
_cell.length_c   1.000
_cell.angle_alpha   90.00
_cell.angle_beta   90.00
_cell.angle_gamma   90.00
#
_symmetry.space_group_name_H-M   'P 1'
#
loop_
_entity.id
_entity.type
_entity.pdbx_description
1 polymer ?
#
loop_
_entity_poly.entity_id
_entity_poly.type
_entity_poly.pdbx_seq_one_letter_code
_entity_poly.pdbx_strand_id
1 'polypeptide(L)'
;MPKLDKMSPEEQVSISKKMFYGGLAFLPLLWLVNFVYFFRTIRQPSAPREMRKYVYMSLGGCIVWFIILTTWYALFVERRTQWGAGADRITVVIPKGS
;
A
#
# COMPACT_ATOMS: atom_id res chain seq x y z
N MET A 1 -6.37 2.12 -18.49
CA MET A 1 -5.35 1.05 -18.57
C MET A 1 -5.77 0.05 -19.65
N PRO A 2 -4.86 -0.47 -20.47
CA PRO A 2 -5.17 -1.57 -21.38
C PRO A 2 -5.71 -2.75 -20.57
N LYS A 3 -6.60 -3.55 -21.14
CA LYS A 3 -7.07 -4.77 -20.47
C LYS A 3 -5.90 -5.76 -20.35
N LEU A 4 -5.78 -6.44 -19.21
CA LEU A 4 -4.67 -7.36 -18.87
C LEU A 4 -4.45 -8.46 -19.91
N ASP A 5 -5.53 -8.96 -20.50
CA ASP A 5 -5.58 -9.98 -21.55
C ASP A 5 -4.91 -9.57 -22.85
N LYS A 6 -4.71 -8.26 -23.08
CA LYS A 6 -4.06 -7.73 -24.28
C LYS A 6 -2.56 -7.47 -24.13
N MET A 7 -2.01 -7.63 -22.92
CA MET A 7 -0.60 -7.36 -22.63
C MET A 7 0.24 -8.63 -22.69
N SER A 8 1.50 -8.50 -23.12
CA SER A 8 2.44 -9.59 -23.03
C SER A 8 2.81 -9.89 -21.56
N PRO A 9 3.22 -11.12 -21.20
CA PRO A 9 3.67 -11.44 -19.85
C PRO A 9 4.81 -10.55 -19.35
N GLU A 10 5.70 -10.12 -20.26
CA GLU A 10 6.84 -9.25 -19.97
C GLU A 10 6.40 -7.83 -19.59
N GLU A 11 5.41 -7.28 -20.31
CA GLU A 11 4.82 -5.99 -20.01
C GLU A 11 4.14 -5.99 -18.64
N GLN A 12 3.39 -7.04 -18.33
CA GLN A 12 2.73 -7.18 -17.03
C GLN A 12 3.77 -7.24 -15.89
N VAL A 13 4.88 -7.95 -16.06
CA VAL A 13 5.99 -7.97 -15.08
C VAL A 13 6.58 -6.57 -14.91
N SER A 14 6.84 -5.85 -16.02
CA SER A 14 7.38 -4.49 -16.00
C SER A 14 6.46 -3.52 -15.26
N ILE A 15 5.15 -3.60 -15.48
CA ILE A 15 4.15 -2.78 -14.77
C ILE A 15 4.14 -3.12 -13.28
N SER A 16 4.09 -4.42 -12.92
CA SER A 16 4.13 -4.85 -11.52
C SER A 16 5.39 -4.37 -10.79
N LYS A 17 6.55 -4.39 -11.45
CA LYS A 17 7.81 -3.85 -10.90
C LYS A 17 7.70 -2.35 -10.63
N LYS A 18 7.21 -1.57 -11.61
CA LYS A 18 7.04 -0.12 -11.48
C LYS A 18 6.08 0.23 -10.33
N MET A 19 4.98 -0.49 -10.19
CA MET A 19 4.04 -0.28 -9.09
C MET A 19 4.66 -0.67 -7.74
N PHE A 20 5.46 -1.74 -7.69
CA PHE A 20 6.21 -2.09 -6.48
C PHE A 20 7.19 -1.00 -6.06
N TYR A 21 8.07 -0.55 -6.96
CA TYR A 21 9.03 0.51 -6.64
C TYR A 21 8.34 1.85 -6.38
N GLY A 22 7.27 2.17 -7.11
CA GLY A 22 6.45 3.35 -6.85
C GLY A 22 5.85 3.35 -5.43
N GLY A 23 5.47 2.19 -4.91
CA GLY A 23 4.95 2.06 -3.55
C GLY A 23 5.97 2.46 -2.46
N LEU A 24 7.27 2.37 -2.74
CA LEU A 24 8.32 2.81 -1.80
C LEU A 24 8.31 4.32 -1.56
N ALA A 25 7.66 5.11 -2.42
CA ALA A 25 7.41 6.53 -2.20
C ALA A 25 6.27 6.80 -1.19
N PHE A 26 6.13 5.95 -0.17
CA PHE A 26 5.08 6.03 0.87
C PHE A 26 3.65 5.87 0.32
N LEU A 27 3.47 5.02 -0.68
CA LEU A 27 2.17 4.79 -1.34
C LEU A 27 1.65 3.36 -1.09
N PRO A 28 1.18 3.04 0.13
CA PRO A 28 0.70 1.68 0.43
C PRO A 28 -0.53 1.28 -0.38
N LEU A 29 -1.39 2.25 -0.74
CA LEU A 29 -2.53 2.00 -1.62
C LEU A 29 -2.08 1.59 -3.04
N LEU A 30 -0.93 2.09 -3.52
CA LEU A 30 -0.41 1.68 -4.83
C LEU A 30 0.00 0.20 -4.82
N TRP A 31 0.60 -0.26 -3.73
CA TRP A 31 0.87 -1.69 -3.54
C TRP A 31 -0.41 -2.53 -3.47
N LEU A 32 -1.46 -2.03 -2.81
CA LEU A 32 -2.75 -2.71 -2.80
C LEU A 32 -3.35 -2.82 -4.21
N VAL A 33 -3.30 -1.74 -4.99
CA VAL A 33 -3.74 -1.75 -6.39
C VAL A 33 -2.92 -2.75 -7.20
N ASN A 34 -1.58 -2.81 -7.01
CA ASN A 34 -0.72 -3.79 -7.67
C ASN A 34 -1.20 -5.23 -7.38
N PHE A 35 -1.48 -5.51 -6.10
CA PHE A 35 -1.96 -6.81 -5.67
C PHE A 35 -3.30 -7.18 -6.27
N VAL A 36 -4.32 -6.32 -6.12
CA VAL A 36 -5.68 -6.59 -6.60
C VAL A 36 -5.72 -6.72 -8.12
N TYR A 37 -4.98 -5.86 -8.83
CA TYR A 37 -4.95 -5.84 -10.29
C TYR A 37 -4.38 -7.13 -10.88
N PHE A 38 -3.24 -7.60 -10.37
CA PHE A 38 -2.59 -8.82 -10.88
C PHE A 38 -3.00 -10.11 -10.15
N PHE A 39 -3.88 -10.04 -9.14
CA PHE A 39 -4.26 -11.19 -8.31
C PHE A 39 -4.75 -12.40 -9.13
N ARG A 40 -5.58 -12.15 -10.14
CA ARG A 40 -6.09 -13.21 -11.02
C ARG A 40 -5.00 -13.76 -11.92
N THR A 41 -4.11 -12.91 -12.41
CA THR A 41 -2.96 -13.29 -13.25
C THR A 41 -2.00 -14.19 -12.49
N ILE A 42 -1.60 -13.82 -11.27
CA ILE A 42 -0.62 -14.59 -10.49
C ILE A 42 -1.12 -15.97 -10.05
N ARG A 43 -2.45 -16.18 -10.02
CA ARG A 43 -3.10 -17.47 -9.73
C ARG A 43 -3.04 -18.45 -10.91
N GLN A 44 -2.75 -17.99 -12.12
CA GLN A 44 -2.61 -18.88 -13.27
C GLN A 44 -1.31 -19.72 -13.16
N PRO A 45 -1.31 -20.99 -13.60
CA PRO A 45 -0.10 -21.82 -13.60
C PRO A 45 1.02 -21.27 -14.49
N SER A 46 0.68 -20.59 -15.57
CA SER A 46 1.59 -19.95 -16.53
C SER A 46 2.20 -18.63 -16.03
N ALA A 47 1.82 -18.15 -14.85
CA ALA A 47 2.26 -16.86 -14.34
C ALA A 47 3.79 -16.84 -14.07
N PRO A 48 4.52 -15.81 -14.54
CA PRO A 48 5.94 -15.67 -14.26
C PRO A 48 6.22 -15.64 -12.74
N ARG A 49 7.22 -16.41 -12.29
CA ARG A 49 7.64 -16.44 -10.87
C ARG A 49 8.03 -15.05 -10.36
N GLU A 50 8.66 -14.26 -11.22
CA GLU A 50 9.08 -12.90 -10.90
C GLU A 50 7.88 -11.98 -10.62
N MET A 51 6.80 -12.09 -11.41
CA MET A 51 5.57 -11.34 -11.15
C MET A 51 4.98 -11.67 -9.79
N ARG A 52 4.88 -12.96 -9.46
CA ARG A 52 4.37 -13.42 -8.14
C ARG A 52 5.16 -12.78 -7.00
N LYS A 53 6.50 -12.74 -7.12
CA LYS A 53 7.36 -12.11 -6.12
C LYS A 53 6.99 -10.64 -5.91
N TYR A 54 6.93 -9.81 -6.95
CA TYR A 54 6.63 -8.38 -6.79
C TYR A 54 5.20 -8.13 -6.29
N VAL A 55 4.23 -8.92 -6.73
CA VAL A 55 2.84 -8.81 -6.28
C VAL A 55 2.71 -9.15 -4.79
N TYR A 56 3.32 -10.24 -4.32
CA TYR A 56 3.29 -10.59 -2.89
C TYR A 56 4.15 -9.66 -2.03
N MET A 57 5.29 -9.17 -2.55
CA MET A 57 6.08 -8.14 -1.86
C MET A 57 5.29 -6.83 -1.71
N SER A 58 4.52 -6.43 -2.73
CA SER A 58 3.58 -5.31 -2.61
C SER A 58 2.54 -5.55 -1.52
N LEU A 59 1.91 -6.72 -1.47
CA LEU A 59 0.97 -7.05 -0.39
C LEU A 59 1.63 -6.95 1.00
N GLY A 60 2.84 -7.50 1.15
CA GLY A 60 3.62 -7.39 2.39
C GLY A 60 3.91 -5.94 2.77
N GLY A 61 4.36 -5.12 1.82
CA GLY A 61 4.59 -3.69 2.03
C GLY A 61 3.32 -2.96 2.45
N CYS A 62 2.18 -3.26 1.82
CA CYS A 62 0.88 -2.70 2.19
C CYS A 62 0.49 -3.07 3.63
N ILE A 63 0.66 -4.32 4.04
CA ILE A 63 0.35 -4.79 5.41
C ILE A 63 1.25 -4.09 6.43
N VAL A 64 2.56 -4.02 6.17
CA VAL A 64 3.52 -3.34 7.05
C VAL A 64 3.13 -1.88 7.25
N TRP A 65 2.81 -1.16 6.17
CA TRP A 65 2.35 0.22 6.27
C TRP A 65 1.01 0.38 6.97
N PHE A 66 0.08 -0.55 6.75
CA PHE A 66 -1.20 -0.55 7.46
C PHE A 66 -0.99 -0.67 8.98
N ILE A 67 -0.11 -1.56 9.42
CA ILE A 67 0.25 -1.73 10.84
C ILE A 67 0.88 -0.44 11.38
N ILE A 68 1.88 0.12 10.68
CA ILE A 68 2.55 1.37 11.09
C ILE A 68 1.55 2.51 11.25
N LEU A 69 0.71 2.75 10.23
CA LEU A 69 -0.26 3.85 10.24
C LEU A 69 -1.33 3.67 11.30
N THR A 70 -1.82 2.44 11.48
CA THR A 70 -2.83 2.13 12.51
C THR A 70 -2.25 2.31 13.92
N THR A 71 -1.01 1.87 14.12
CA THR A 71 -0.30 2.02 15.40
C THR A 71 -0.05 3.49 15.72
N TRP A 72 0.44 4.26 14.73
CA TRP A 72 0.61 5.70 14.86
C TRP A 72 -0.71 6.40 15.18
N TYR A 73 -1.79 6.06 14.47
CA TYR A 73 -3.11 6.62 14.70
C TYR A 73 -3.63 6.34 16.11
N ALA A 74 -3.53 5.08 16.58
CA ALA A 74 -3.94 4.70 17.93
C ALA A 74 -3.15 5.48 19.01
N LEU A 75 -1.82 5.55 18.89
CA LEU A 75 -0.98 6.32 19.80
C LEU A 75 -1.33 7.79 19.80
N PHE A 76 -1.53 8.38 18.61
CA PHE A 76 -1.90 9.78 18.47
C PHE A 76 -3.25 10.07 19.14
N VAL A 77 -4.27 9.26 18.89
CA VAL A 77 -5.61 9.48 19.47
C VAL A 77 -5.59 9.32 21.00
N GLU A 78 -4.88 8.34 21.55
CA GLU A 78 -4.80 8.11 22.99
C GLU A 78 -3.97 9.18 23.72
N ARG A 79 -2.85 9.61 23.12
CA ARG A 79 -1.84 10.45 23.79
C ARG A 79 -1.89 11.92 23.39
N ARG A 80 -2.68 12.32 22.39
CA ARG A 80 -2.73 13.73 21.91
C ARG A 80 -2.96 14.74 23.04
N THR A 81 -3.81 14.44 24.02
CA THR A 81 -4.11 15.37 25.12
C THR A 81 -2.93 15.54 26.06
N GLN A 82 -2.10 14.49 26.22
CA GLN A 82 -0.89 14.51 27.04
C GLN A 82 0.25 15.27 26.35
N TRP A 83 0.25 15.32 25.02
CA TRP A 83 1.28 16.02 24.21
C TRP A 83 1.03 17.53 24.07
N GLY A 84 -0.13 18.03 24.53
CA GLY A 84 -0.46 19.45 24.61
C GLY A 84 -0.28 20.21 23.28
N ALA A 85 0.32 21.40 23.35
CA ALA A 85 0.50 22.29 22.20
C ALA A 85 1.27 21.66 21.02
N GLY A 86 2.06 20.61 21.25
CA GLY A 86 2.75 19.87 20.19
C GLY A 86 1.77 19.05 19.33
N ALA A 87 0.81 18.37 19.96
CA ALA A 87 -0.23 17.64 19.26
C ALA A 87 -1.23 18.58 18.58
N ASP A 88 -1.56 19.72 19.20
CA ASP A 88 -2.47 20.70 18.60
C ASP A 88 -1.94 21.24 17.26
N ARG A 89 -0.62 21.42 17.12
CA ARG A 89 0.02 21.88 15.88
C ARG A 89 -0.09 20.89 14.72
N ILE A 90 -0.10 19.59 15.01
CA ILE A 90 -0.20 18.54 13.99
C ILE A 90 -1.62 17.99 13.83
N THR A 91 -2.55 18.44 14.69
CA THR A 91 -3.96 18.09 14.62
C THR A 91 -4.63 18.91 13.52
N VAL A 92 -5.02 18.25 12.43
CA VAL A 92 -5.75 18.90 11.34
C VAL A 92 -7.22 19.12 11.69
N VAL A 93 -7.83 18.16 12.38
CA VAL A 93 -9.24 18.20 12.79
C VAL A 93 -9.33 18.04 14.30
N ILE A 94 -9.68 19.13 14.99
CA ILE A 94 -9.86 19.14 16.43
C ILE A 94 -11.28 18.64 16.75
N PRO A 95 -11.45 17.56 17.52
CA PRO A 95 -12.76 17.11 17.95
C PRO A 95 -13.39 18.17 18.86
N LYS A 96 -14.58 18.66 18.49
CA LYS A 96 -15.35 19.57 19.36
C LYS A 96 -16.14 18.71 20.35
N GLY A 97 -15.83 18.80 21.64
CA GLY A 97 -16.59 18.14 22.71
C GLY A 97 -15.89 16.95 23.39
N SER A 98 -14.57 16.83 23.28
CA SER A 98 -13.74 15.89 24.04
C SER A 98 -12.81 16.61 25.00
#